data_AF-A0AA36IUU1-F1
#
_entry.id   AF-A0AA36IUU1-F1
#
_cell.length_a   1.000
_cell.length_b   1.000
_cell.length_c   1.000
_cell.angle_alpha   90.00
_cell.angle_beta   90.00
_cell.angle_gamma   90.00
#
_symmetry.space_group_name_H-M   'P 1'
#
loop_
_entity.id
_entity.type
_entity.pdbx_description
1 polymer ?
#
loop_
_entity_poly.entity_id
_entity_poly.type
_entity_poly.pdbx_seq_one_letter_code
_entity_poly.pdbx_strand_id
1 'polypeptide(L)'
;MKFRDVFLLYGSWSAAGLNLGVSPPANDTNVTANASGHTGAAGGNVTNVSRKELPSPDAFRNSEVWGPPTWFFLHSVTLALPEKVPQEQQAQIKNLVLSLQEVLPCPLCAEHWRKNMDEDPIEPHLGSREALVDWLIGMHNKVNKRKDKPVMTRDQVLGEFQLAYDKFGRFGGYQAVLGDTKSAASGLGFGLAAVATVLGLS
;
A
#
# COMPACT_ATOMS: atom_id res chain seq x y z
N MET A 1 22.31 13.67 11.26
CA MET A 1 21.17 12.77 11.47
C MET A 1 21.74 11.38 11.78
N LYS A 2 21.58 10.86 13.00
CA LYS A 2 22.23 9.59 13.41
C LYS A 2 21.32 8.43 13.01
N PHE A 3 21.89 7.38 12.43
CA PHE A 3 21.25 6.16 11.90
C PHE A 3 20.37 5.37 12.90
N ARG A 4 20.27 5.83 14.15
CA ARG A 4 19.56 5.15 15.26
C ARG A 4 18.06 5.46 15.30
N ASP A 5 17.59 6.50 14.62
CA ASP A 5 16.18 6.90 14.63
C ASP A 5 15.32 6.18 13.56
N VAL A 6 15.95 5.39 12.69
CA VAL A 6 15.26 4.61 11.63
C VAL A 6 14.58 3.35 12.19
N PHE A 7 14.93 2.93 13.42
CA PHE A 7 14.49 1.66 14.01
C PHE A 7 13.11 1.67 14.68
N LEU A 8 12.41 2.81 14.76
CA LEU A 8 11.04 2.86 15.28
C LEU A 8 9.97 2.38 14.29
N LEU A 9 10.35 1.98 13.06
CA LEU A 9 9.44 1.48 12.04
C LEU A 9 9.18 -0.04 12.11
N TYR A 10 9.90 -0.78 12.96
CA TYR A 10 9.59 -2.19 13.19
C TYR A 10 8.49 -2.31 14.23
N GLY A 11 7.24 -2.33 13.77
CA GLY A 11 6.24 -3.15 14.44
C GLY A 11 6.83 -4.55 14.53
N SER A 12 7.21 -4.95 15.75
CA SER A 12 7.63 -6.33 16.03
C SER A 12 6.62 -7.25 15.34
N TRP A 13 7.11 -8.25 14.60
CA TRP A 13 6.32 -9.42 14.26
C TRP A 13 6.01 -10.13 15.58
N SER A 14 5.13 -9.54 16.38
CA SER A 14 4.75 -10.08 17.67
C SER A 14 3.84 -11.24 17.35
N ALA A 15 4.33 -12.44 17.65
CA ALA A 15 3.57 -13.67 17.69
C ALA A 15 2.46 -13.54 18.75
N ALA A 16 1.38 -12.84 18.42
CA ALA A 16 0.12 -12.92 19.13
C ALA A 16 -0.77 -13.88 18.36
N GLY A 17 -0.87 -15.10 18.89
CA GLY A 17 -1.53 -16.23 18.24
C GLY A 17 -2.97 -15.94 17.82
N LEU A 18 -3.21 -16.02 16.52
CA LEU A 18 -4.54 -16.29 15.98
C LEU A 18 -4.74 -17.81 16.04
N ASN A 19 -5.33 -18.28 17.14
CA ASN A 19 -5.88 -19.63 17.22
C ASN A 19 -7.18 -19.67 16.38
N LEU A 20 -7.04 -19.82 15.06
CA LEU A 20 -8.16 -20.15 14.19
C LEU A 20 -8.33 -21.66 14.24
N GLY A 21 -9.19 -22.11 15.16
CA GLY A 21 -9.53 -23.51 15.40
C GLY A 21 -10.13 -24.20 14.18
N VAL A 22 -9.27 -24.67 13.29
CA VAL A 22 -9.62 -25.55 12.19
C VAL A 22 -8.76 -26.81 12.33
N SER A 23 -9.38 -27.87 12.86
CA SER A 23 -8.77 -29.21 12.85
C SER A 23 -8.51 -29.65 11.41
N PRO A 24 -7.30 -30.13 11.06
CA PRO A 24 -7.08 -30.71 9.75
C PRO A 24 -7.79 -32.07 9.63
N PRO A 25 -8.39 -32.41 8.47
CA PRO A 25 -8.92 -33.74 8.24
C PRO A 25 -7.78 -34.77 8.11
N ALA A 26 -8.13 -36.02 8.42
CA ALA A 26 -7.23 -37.16 8.50
C ALA A 26 -6.46 -37.41 7.18
N ASN A 27 -5.19 -37.79 7.34
CA ASN A 27 -4.28 -38.17 6.28
C ASN A 27 -4.59 -39.59 5.79
N ASP A 28 -5.03 -39.73 4.54
CA ASP A 28 -5.11 -41.02 3.86
C ASP A 28 -3.76 -41.42 3.26
N THR A 29 -3.54 -42.73 3.28
CA THR A 29 -2.29 -43.45 3.15
C THR A 29 -1.64 -43.46 1.76
N ASN A 30 -0.33 -43.74 1.79
CA ASN A 30 0.46 -44.54 0.84
C ASN A 30 0.86 -43.94 -0.51
N VAL A 31 2.17 -43.66 -0.66
CA VAL A 31 2.93 -44.10 -1.84
C VAL A 31 4.31 -44.60 -1.38
N THR A 32 4.60 -45.86 -1.70
CA THR A 32 5.88 -46.54 -1.57
C THR A 32 6.81 -46.15 -2.71
N ALA A 33 8.07 -45.82 -2.41
CA ALA A 33 9.17 -45.99 -3.36
C ALA A 33 10.50 -46.18 -2.61
N ASN A 34 11.12 -47.31 -2.90
CA ASN A 34 12.38 -47.85 -2.40
C ASN A 34 13.58 -47.26 -3.19
N ALA A 35 14.67 -46.91 -2.50
CA ALA A 35 16.01 -46.88 -3.10
C ALA A 35 17.13 -47.01 -2.03
N SER A 36 17.59 -48.24 -1.84
CA SER A 36 18.99 -48.71 -1.76
C SER A 36 20.08 -47.82 -1.11
N GLY A 37 20.43 -48.17 0.13
CA GLY A 37 21.77 -48.42 0.66
C GLY A 37 22.95 -47.47 0.37
N HIS A 38 23.49 -46.86 1.43
CA HIS A 38 24.94 -46.68 1.68
C HIS A 38 25.20 -46.62 3.20
N THR A 39 26.20 -47.38 3.65
CA THR A 39 26.67 -47.55 5.03
C THR A 39 27.61 -46.41 5.45
N GLY A 40 27.50 -45.89 6.69
CA GLY A 40 28.61 -45.17 7.34
C GLY A 40 28.27 -44.02 8.30
N ALA A 41 28.19 -44.35 9.60
CA ALA A 41 28.57 -43.59 10.81
C ALA A 41 28.23 -42.07 10.99
N ALA A 42 27.46 -41.83 12.07
CA ALA A 42 27.54 -40.74 13.04
C ALA A 42 27.74 -39.30 12.54
N GLY A 43 26.63 -38.62 12.27
CA GLY A 43 26.52 -37.16 12.23
C GLY A 43 25.28 -36.74 13.02
N GLY A 44 25.41 -35.74 13.88
CA GLY A 44 24.39 -35.31 14.83
C GLY A 44 23.01 -35.10 14.22
N ASN A 45 21.99 -35.32 15.05
CA ASN A 45 20.58 -35.15 14.73
C ASN A 45 20.30 -33.67 14.42
N VAL A 46 20.52 -33.26 13.18
CA VAL A 46 20.02 -31.98 12.65
C VAL A 46 18.51 -32.13 12.66
N THR A 47 17.85 -31.49 13.62
CA THR A 47 16.40 -31.31 13.62
C THR A 47 16.06 -30.58 12.33
N ASN A 48 15.65 -31.37 11.32
CA ASN A 48 15.26 -30.87 10.03
C ASN A 48 13.90 -30.19 10.23
N VAL A 49 13.92 -28.94 10.71
CA VAL A 49 12.74 -28.09 10.78
C VAL A 49 12.41 -27.76 9.32
N SER A 50 11.57 -28.62 8.72
CA SER A 50 11.00 -28.44 7.40
C SER A 50 10.43 -27.03 7.31
N ARG A 51 11.11 -26.13 6.59
CA ARG A 51 10.56 -24.80 6.34
C ARG A 51 9.29 -24.98 5.51
N LYS A 52 8.23 -24.28 5.91
CA LYS A 52 6.98 -24.26 5.15
C LYS A 52 7.27 -23.75 3.73
N GLU A 53 6.76 -24.46 2.73
CA GLU A 53 6.86 -24.06 1.33
C GLU A 53 6.15 -22.71 1.09
N LEU A 54 6.70 -21.90 0.18
CA LEU A 54 6.09 -20.64 -0.20
C LEU A 54 4.81 -20.88 -1.02
N PRO A 55 3.73 -20.11 -0.80
CA PRO A 55 2.59 -20.12 -1.70
C PRO A 55 2.97 -19.72 -3.12
N SER A 56 2.13 -20.08 -4.09
CA SER A 56 2.27 -19.58 -5.48
C SER A 56 2.36 -18.05 -5.50
N PRO A 57 3.23 -17.46 -6.35
CA PRO A 57 3.30 -16.00 -6.53
C PRO A 57 1.94 -15.35 -6.81
N ASP A 58 1.02 -16.05 -7.47
CA ASP A 58 -0.32 -15.55 -7.80
C ASP A 58 -1.13 -15.18 -6.54
N ALA A 59 -0.88 -15.82 -5.40
CA ALA A 59 -1.53 -15.49 -4.13
C ALA A 59 -1.25 -14.04 -3.67
N PHE A 60 -0.14 -13.45 -4.13
CA PHE A 60 0.29 -12.10 -3.74
C PHE A 60 -0.01 -11.04 -4.80
N ARG A 61 -0.66 -11.41 -5.91
CA ARG A 61 -0.98 -10.48 -7.00
C ARG A 61 -2.28 -9.70 -6.80
N ASN A 62 -3.10 -10.04 -5.79
CA ASN A 62 -4.38 -9.36 -5.54
C ASN A 62 -4.17 -7.88 -5.16
N SER A 63 -4.50 -6.99 -6.10
CA SER A 63 -4.36 -5.53 -5.96
C SER A 63 -5.28 -4.90 -4.91
N GLU A 64 -6.35 -5.56 -4.49
CA GLU A 64 -7.21 -5.07 -3.42
C GLU A 64 -6.50 -5.11 -2.06
N VAL A 65 -5.51 -5.99 -1.90
CA VAL A 65 -4.75 -6.14 -0.65
C VAL A 65 -3.57 -5.16 -0.59
N TRP A 66 -2.70 -5.16 -1.61
CA TRP A 66 -1.48 -4.35 -1.59
C TRP A 66 -1.66 -2.96 -2.22
N GLY A 67 -2.71 -2.75 -3.02
CA GLY A 67 -2.96 -1.49 -3.74
C GLY A 67 -3.24 -0.32 -2.79
N PRO A 68 -4.25 -0.40 -1.90
CA PRO A 68 -4.53 0.65 -0.94
C PRO A 68 -3.30 1.10 -0.12
N PRO A 69 -2.52 0.21 0.54
CA PRO A 69 -1.34 0.64 1.30
C PRO A 69 -0.25 1.25 0.42
N THR A 70 -0.13 0.82 -0.85
CA THR A 70 0.80 1.44 -1.81
C THR A 70 0.38 2.87 -2.13
N TRP A 71 -0.90 3.11 -2.40
CA TRP A 71 -1.43 4.45 -2.64
C TRP A 71 -1.27 5.36 -1.43
N PHE A 72 -1.57 4.85 -0.24
CA PHE A 72 -1.35 5.59 1.00
C PHE A 72 0.11 6.02 1.14
N PHE A 73 1.04 5.08 0.95
CA PHE A 73 2.47 5.39 0.97
C PHE A 73 2.87 6.47 -0.05
N LEU A 74 2.45 6.35 -1.31
CA LEU A 74 2.79 7.32 -2.35
C LEU A 74 2.24 8.73 -2.05
N HIS A 75 0.98 8.82 -1.62
CA HIS A 75 0.37 10.08 -1.22
C HIS A 75 1.08 10.68 -0.01
N SER A 76 1.36 9.89 1.02
CA SER A 76 2.16 10.32 2.18
C SER A 76 3.54 10.85 1.78
N VAL A 77 4.22 10.21 0.82
CA VAL A 77 5.52 10.69 0.30
C VAL A 77 5.36 12.08 -0.31
N THR A 78 4.39 12.28 -1.21
CA THR A 78 4.21 13.58 -1.89
C THR A 78 3.75 14.68 -0.94
N LEU A 79 2.83 14.39 -0.01
CA LEU A 79 2.29 15.35 0.96
C LEU A 79 3.37 15.83 1.95
N ALA A 80 4.34 14.98 2.28
CA ALA A 80 5.42 15.31 3.21
C ALA A 80 6.58 16.12 2.57
N LEU A 81 6.54 16.40 1.27
CA LEU A 81 7.59 17.16 0.59
C LEU A 81 7.65 18.62 1.04
N PRO A 82 8.81 19.28 0.92
CA PRO A 82 8.88 20.74 1.01
C PRO A 82 8.16 21.39 -0.18
N GLU A 83 7.69 22.63 -0.02
CA GLU A 83 6.99 23.38 -1.08
C GLU A 83 7.77 23.41 -2.40
N LYS A 84 9.08 23.69 -2.33
CA LYS A 84 10.04 23.53 -3.42
C LYS A 84 10.86 22.26 -3.20
N VAL A 85 10.72 21.29 -4.10
CA VAL A 85 11.36 19.99 -3.97
C VAL A 85 12.85 20.09 -4.36
N PRO A 86 13.81 19.68 -3.52
CA PRO A 86 15.23 19.65 -3.87
C PRO A 86 15.51 18.69 -5.03
N GLN A 87 16.43 19.04 -5.94
CA GLN A 87 16.74 18.24 -7.13
C GLN A 87 17.09 16.77 -6.82
N GLU A 88 17.79 16.52 -5.72
CA GLU A 88 18.09 15.15 -5.27
C GLU A 88 16.81 14.37 -4.96
N GLN A 89 15.87 14.96 -4.22
CA GLN A 89 14.58 14.32 -3.93
C GLN A 89 13.75 14.12 -5.21
N GLN A 90 13.78 15.08 -6.13
CA GLN A 90 13.11 14.93 -7.44
C GLN A 90 13.61 13.68 -8.18
N ALA A 91 14.93 13.46 -8.22
CA ALA A 91 15.52 12.28 -8.83
C ALA A 91 15.06 10.99 -8.15
N GLN A 92 15.02 10.96 -6.80
CA GLN A 92 14.57 9.77 -6.06
C GLN A 92 13.08 9.48 -6.27
N ILE A 93 12.22 10.51 -6.28
CA ILE A 93 10.78 10.36 -6.53
C ILE A 93 10.53 9.85 -7.94
N LYS A 94 11.23 10.42 -8.93
CA LYS A 94 11.18 9.94 -10.31
C LYS A 94 11.57 8.46 -10.40
N ASN A 95 12.68 8.07 -9.78
CA ASN A 95 13.13 6.67 -9.78
C ASN A 95 12.10 5.73 -9.11
N LEU A 96 11.53 6.13 -7.97
CA LEU A 96 10.49 5.37 -7.28
C LEU A 96 9.28 5.13 -8.21
N VAL A 97 8.76 6.20 -8.81
CA VAL A 97 7.57 6.17 -9.66
C VAL A 97 7.80 5.38 -10.95
N LEU A 98 8.98 5.53 -11.58
CA LEU A 98 9.33 4.76 -12.77
C LEU A 98 9.50 3.27 -12.45
N SER A 99 10.06 2.93 -11.29
CA SER A 99 10.25 1.54 -10.88
C SER A 99 8.93 0.76 -10.76
N LEU A 100 7.83 1.44 -10.43
CA LEU A 100 6.49 0.83 -10.37
C LEU A 100 6.04 0.22 -11.71
N GLN A 101 6.61 0.65 -12.85
CA GLN A 101 6.33 0.02 -14.15
C GLN A 101 6.80 -1.44 -14.21
N GLU A 102 7.74 -1.83 -13.34
CA GLU A 102 8.36 -3.15 -13.35
C GLU A 102 8.07 -3.96 -12.07
N VAL A 103 7.89 -3.30 -10.91
CA VAL A 103 7.84 -3.99 -9.61
C VAL A 103 6.44 -4.22 -9.05
N LEU A 104 5.38 -3.70 -9.69
CA LEU A 104 4.01 -3.92 -9.22
C LEU A 104 3.65 -5.43 -9.26
N PRO A 105 3.12 -6.03 -8.18
CA PRO A 105 2.89 -7.48 -8.12
C PRO A 105 1.92 -8.02 -9.18
N CYS A 106 1.01 -7.17 -9.65
CA CYS A 106 0.01 -7.46 -10.67
C CYS A 106 0.53 -7.01 -12.05
N PRO A 107 0.81 -7.93 -13.00
CA PRO A 107 1.34 -7.57 -14.32
C PRO A 107 0.45 -6.60 -15.11
N LEU A 108 -0.86 -6.82 -15.07
CA LEU A 108 -1.83 -5.93 -15.72
C LEU A 108 -1.83 -4.53 -15.08
N CYS A 109 -1.56 -4.44 -13.78
CA CYS A 109 -1.48 -3.17 -13.07
C CYS A 109 -0.21 -2.40 -13.47
N ALA A 110 0.91 -3.12 -13.65
CA ALA A 110 2.18 -2.57 -14.15
C ALA A 110 2.05 -2.04 -15.59
N GLU A 111 1.41 -2.80 -16.49
CA GLU A 111 1.14 -2.37 -17.87
C GLU A 111 0.29 -1.09 -17.90
N HIS A 112 -0.79 -1.06 -17.13
CA HIS A 112 -1.60 0.15 -17.02
C HIS A 112 -0.84 1.34 -16.42
N TRP A 113 0.05 1.09 -15.45
CA TRP A 113 0.89 2.14 -14.88
C TRP A 113 1.83 2.73 -15.94
N ARG A 114 2.49 1.87 -16.73
CA ARG A 114 3.33 2.27 -17.86
C ARG A 114 2.56 3.15 -18.85
N LYS A 115 1.38 2.70 -19.30
CA LYS A 115 0.53 3.50 -20.19
C LYS A 115 0.15 4.85 -19.60
N ASN A 116 -0.24 4.88 -18.31
CA ASN A 116 -0.59 6.14 -17.66
C ASN A 116 0.61 7.10 -17.57
N MET A 117 1.83 6.58 -17.37
CA MET A 117 3.08 7.36 -17.35
C MET A 117 3.45 7.90 -18.73
N ASP A 118 3.17 7.14 -19.80
CA ASP A 118 3.39 7.61 -21.17
C ASP A 118 2.45 8.78 -21.52
N GLU A 119 1.21 8.73 -21.03
CA GLU A 119 0.20 9.77 -21.24
C GLU A 119 0.40 11.01 -20.34
N ASP A 120 0.91 10.81 -19.12
CA ASP A 120 1.03 11.84 -18.08
C ASP A 120 2.35 11.66 -17.31
N PRO A 121 3.48 12.05 -17.93
CA PRO A 121 4.82 11.87 -17.37
C PRO A 121 5.01 12.71 -16.11
N ILE A 122 5.79 12.22 -15.14
CA ILE A 122 6.01 12.90 -13.86
C ILE A 122 6.93 14.13 -13.97
N GLU A 123 7.80 14.18 -14.98
CA GLU A 123 8.87 15.16 -15.13
C GLU A 123 8.44 16.63 -14.96
N PRO A 124 7.31 17.09 -15.53
CA PRO A 124 6.86 18.47 -15.39
C PRO A 124 6.43 18.84 -13.97
N HIS A 125 6.15 17.84 -13.12
CA HIS A 125 5.52 18.03 -11.82
C HIS A 125 6.51 18.01 -10.66
N LEU A 126 7.74 17.53 -10.87
CA LEU A 126 8.73 17.31 -9.81
C LEU A 126 9.18 18.57 -9.06
N GLY A 127 8.96 19.76 -9.62
CA GLY A 127 9.50 21.01 -9.07
C GLY A 127 8.87 21.48 -7.75
N SER A 128 7.61 21.11 -7.48
CA SER A 128 6.88 21.56 -6.29
C SER A 128 6.05 20.46 -5.66
N ARG A 129 5.82 20.57 -4.34
CA ARG A 129 4.91 19.66 -3.62
C ARG A 129 3.52 19.68 -4.25
N GLU A 130 2.97 20.88 -4.49
CA GLU A 130 1.60 21.03 -4.99
C GLU A 130 1.40 20.30 -6.32
N ALA A 131 2.35 20.46 -7.25
CA ALA A 131 2.29 19.83 -8.57
C ALA A 131 2.41 18.29 -8.48
N LEU A 132 3.26 17.77 -7.60
CA LEU A 132 3.37 16.32 -7.37
C LEU A 132 2.11 15.73 -6.73
N VAL A 133 1.51 16.43 -5.77
CA VAL A 133 0.25 16.01 -5.15
C VAL A 133 -0.87 15.97 -6.19
N ASP A 134 -1.02 17.02 -6.99
CA ASP A 134 -2.04 17.07 -8.06
C ASP A 134 -1.84 15.97 -9.10
N TRP A 135 -0.59 15.78 -9.54
CA TRP A 135 -0.24 14.73 -10.49
C TRP A 135 -0.59 13.33 -9.93
N LEU A 136 -0.21 13.04 -8.68
CA LEU A 136 -0.48 11.73 -8.08
C LEU A 136 -1.98 11.49 -7.87
N ILE A 137 -2.75 12.53 -7.51
CA ILE A 137 -4.23 12.46 -7.46
C ILE A 137 -4.80 12.18 -8.84
N GLY A 138 -4.30 12.83 -9.88
CA GLY A 138 -4.65 12.56 -11.27
C GLY A 138 -4.41 11.10 -11.66
N MET A 139 -3.21 10.58 -11.35
CA MET A 139 -2.82 9.19 -11.59
C MET A 139 -3.71 8.18 -10.84
N HIS A 140 -4.03 8.45 -9.56
CA HIS A 140 -4.96 7.61 -8.78
C HIS A 140 -6.37 7.65 -9.38
N ASN A 141 -6.84 8.81 -9.82
CA ASN A 141 -8.13 8.96 -10.47
C ASN A 141 -8.23 8.26 -11.83
N LYS A 142 -7.14 8.16 -12.61
CA LYS A 142 -7.10 7.30 -13.81
C LYS A 142 -7.41 5.84 -13.47
N VAL A 143 -6.88 5.36 -12.34
CA VAL A 143 -7.15 3.99 -11.84
C VAL A 143 -8.58 3.88 -11.31
N ASN A 144 -9.07 4.86 -10.54
CA ASN A 144 -10.46 4.86 -10.05
C ASN A 144 -11.46 4.79 -11.19
N LYS A 145 -11.31 5.62 -12.23
CA LYS A 145 -12.16 5.60 -13.43
C LYS A 145 -12.20 4.23 -14.10
N ARG A 146 -11.04 3.56 -14.24
CA ARG A 146 -10.96 2.21 -14.82
C ARG A 146 -11.62 1.14 -13.93
N LYS A 147 -11.71 1.40 -12.63
CA LYS A 147 -12.28 0.47 -11.64
C LYS A 147 -13.69 0.86 -11.21
N ASP A 148 -14.33 1.78 -11.93
CA ASP A 148 -15.66 2.32 -11.61
C ASP A 148 -15.78 2.85 -10.17
N LYS A 149 -14.66 3.36 -9.62
CA LYS A 149 -14.62 4.05 -8.34
C LYS A 149 -14.80 5.57 -8.52
N PRO A 150 -15.33 6.29 -7.52
CA PRO A 150 -15.48 7.74 -7.59
C PRO A 150 -14.16 8.47 -7.90
N VAL A 151 -14.27 9.55 -8.68
CA VAL A 151 -13.18 10.51 -8.87
C VAL A 151 -13.11 11.40 -7.64
N MET A 152 -11.92 11.48 -7.03
CA MET A 152 -11.67 12.27 -5.83
C MET A 152 -11.11 13.64 -6.18
N THR A 153 -11.60 14.69 -5.54
CA THR A 153 -11.02 16.04 -5.62
C THR A 153 -9.82 16.16 -4.69
N ARG A 154 -8.99 17.20 -4.91
CA ARG A 154 -7.86 17.52 -4.03
C ARG A 154 -8.30 17.66 -2.57
N ASP A 155 -9.35 18.42 -2.33
CA ASP A 155 -9.87 18.67 -0.97
C ASP A 155 -10.35 17.38 -0.28
N GLN A 156 -10.96 16.45 -1.02
CA GLN A 156 -11.40 15.18 -0.48
C GLN A 156 -10.20 14.32 -0.05
N VAL A 157 -9.18 14.20 -0.91
CA VAL A 157 -7.95 13.45 -0.59
C VAL A 157 -7.25 14.08 0.62
N LEU A 158 -7.07 15.40 0.62
CA LEU A 158 -6.43 16.10 1.75
C LEU A 158 -7.22 15.91 3.05
N GLY A 159 -8.56 15.96 2.99
CA GLY A 159 -9.42 15.70 4.15
C GLY A 159 -9.23 14.30 4.73
N GLU A 160 -9.17 13.26 3.88
CA GLU A 160 -8.93 11.88 4.33
C GLU A 160 -7.56 11.71 4.99
N PHE A 161 -6.51 12.29 4.40
CA PHE A 161 -5.16 12.25 4.96
C PHE A 161 -5.07 13.06 6.26
N GLN A 162 -5.70 14.23 6.33
CA GLN A 162 -5.75 15.02 7.56
C GLN A 162 -6.39 14.22 8.70
N LEU A 163 -7.52 13.55 8.43
CA LEU A 163 -8.16 12.68 9.41
C LEU A 163 -7.24 11.54 9.85
N ALA A 164 -6.54 10.90 8.92
CA ALA A 164 -5.62 9.80 9.21
C ALA A 164 -4.45 10.23 10.12
N TYR A 165 -3.90 11.42 9.91
CA TYR A 165 -2.74 11.92 10.65
C TYR A 165 -3.11 12.66 11.96
N ASP A 166 -4.18 13.46 11.97
CA ASP A 166 -4.57 14.27 13.13
C ASP A 166 -5.41 13.49 14.14
N LYS A 167 -6.48 12.87 13.67
CA LYS A 167 -7.51 12.27 14.54
C LYS A 167 -7.04 10.93 15.10
N PHE A 168 -6.17 10.26 14.37
CA PHE A 168 -5.66 8.93 14.67
C PHE A 168 -4.13 8.91 14.67
N GLY A 169 -3.48 9.97 15.15
CA GLY A 169 -2.01 10.08 15.32
C GLY A 169 -1.37 9.03 16.26
N ARG A 170 -2.03 7.90 16.46
CA ARG A 170 -1.63 6.68 17.16
C ARG A 170 -2.17 5.49 16.34
N PHE A 171 -1.37 4.42 16.17
CA PHE A 171 -1.67 3.17 15.43
C PHE A 171 -3.15 2.98 15.00
N GLY A 172 -3.43 3.02 13.69
CA GLY A 172 -4.75 2.70 13.10
C GLY A 172 -5.32 3.74 12.13
N GLY A 173 -4.81 4.99 12.13
CA GLY A 173 -5.34 6.07 11.28
C GLY A 173 -5.33 5.82 9.78
N TYR A 174 -4.33 5.11 9.30
CA TYR A 174 -4.22 4.74 7.88
C TYR A 174 -5.40 3.86 7.43
N GLN A 175 -6.04 3.10 8.32
CA GLN A 175 -7.20 2.25 7.99
C GLN A 175 -8.40 3.08 7.53
N ALA A 176 -8.51 4.35 7.97
CA ALA A 176 -9.54 5.27 7.50
C ALA A 176 -9.36 5.63 6.01
N VAL A 177 -8.13 5.58 5.48
CA VAL A 177 -7.81 5.83 4.07
C VAL A 177 -7.81 4.52 3.26
N LEU A 178 -7.44 3.39 3.89
CA LEU A 178 -7.34 2.10 3.19
C LEU A 178 -8.66 1.33 3.06
N GLY A 179 -9.67 1.64 3.86
CA GLY A 179 -10.88 0.81 3.98
C GLY A 179 -11.92 1.01 2.87
N ASP A 180 -12.13 -0.02 2.05
CA ASP A 180 -13.29 -0.15 1.15
C ASP A 180 -14.62 -0.19 1.96
N THR A 181 -15.37 0.90 1.87
CA THR A 181 -16.85 1.05 1.78
C THR A 181 -17.79 -0.14 2.09
N LYS A 182 -17.65 -0.85 3.21
CA LYS A 182 -18.77 -1.63 3.81
C LYS A 182 -19.15 -1.22 5.25
N SER A 183 -18.45 -0.27 5.86
CA SER A 183 -18.84 0.31 7.16
C SER A 183 -18.99 1.84 7.16
N ALA A 184 -18.86 2.50 6.01
CA ALA A 184 -19.27 3.91 5.86
C ALA A 184 -20.80 4.09 5.76
N ALA A 185 -21.59 3.02 5.96
CA ALA A 185 -23.04 3.10 6.16
C ALA A 185 -23.43 3.61 7.56
N SER A 186 -22.46 3.90 8.44
CA SER A 186 -22.73 4.56 9.72
C SER A 186 -21.60 5.51 10.10
N GLY A 187 -21.79 6.80 9.79
CA GLY A 187 -21.09 7.87 10.49
C GLY A 187 -19.87 8.43 9.75
N LEU A 188 -20.13 9.26 8.74
CA LEU A 188 -19.75 10.67 8.71
C LEU A 188 -20.24 11.20 7.37
N GLY A 189 -21.32 11.98 7.44
CA GLY A 189 -21.96 12.56 6.27
C GLY A 189 -20.96 13.36 5.45
N PHE A 190 -21.11 13.24 4.13
CA PHE A 190 -20.80 14.32 3.21
C PHE A 190 -21.63 15.54 3.63
N GLY A 191 -21.11 16.31 4.58
CA GLY A 191 -21.64 17.58 5.02
C GLY A 191 -20.95 18.71 4.26
N LEU A 192 -21.22 18.81 2.96
CA LEU A 192 -21.09 20.09 2.26
C LEU A 192 -22.23 20.98 2.78
N ALA A 193 -21.93 21.84 3.75
CA ALA A 193 -22.79 22.95 4.13
C ALA A 193 -21.94 24.19 4.37
N ALA A 194 -21.48 24.79 3.26
CA ALA A 194 -20.94 26.13 3.25
C ALA A 194 -21.48 26.87 2.02
N VAL A 195 -22.66 27.49 2.15
CA VAL A 195 -23.14 28.62 1.33
C VAL A 195 -24.01 29.48 2.27
N ALA A 196 -23.44 30.48 2.91
CA ALA A 196 -23.46 31.89 2.53
C ALA A 196 -24.85 32.57 2.66
N THR A 197 -25.00 33.41 3.69
CA THR A 197 -25.76 34.65 3.58
C THR A 197 -25.16 35.70 4.53
N VAL A 198 -24.19 36.45 4.03
CA VAL A 198 -23.89 37.80 4.53
C VAL A 198 -24.38 38.76 3.45
N LEU A 199 -25.52 39.40 3.71
CA LEU A 199 -25.85 40.70 3.15
C LEU A 199 -26.41 41.52 4.31
N GLY A 200 -25.65 42.53 4.72
CA GLY A 200 -26.09 43.55 5.66
C GLY A 200 -26.77 44.73 4.97
N LEU A 201 -27.23 45.66 5.82
CA LEU A 201 -27.73 47.02 5.55
C LEU A 201 -29.17 47.04 4.99
N SER A 202 -30.15 47.75 5.54
CA SER A 202 -30.20 48.99 6.34
C SER A 202 -31.25 48.93 7.45
#